data_AF-A0A3L7DYZ3-F1
#
_entry.id   AF-A0A3L7DYZ3-F1
#
_cell.length_a   1.000
_cell.length_b   1.000
_cell.length_c   1.000
_cell.angle_alpha   90.00
_cell.angle_beta   90.00
_cell.angle_gamma   90.00
#
_symmetry.space_group_name_H-M   'P 1'
#
loop_
_entity.id
_entity.type
_entity.pdbx_description
1 polymer ?
#
loop_
_entity_poly.entity_id
_entity_poly.type
_entity_poly.pdbx_seq_one_letter_code
_entity_poly.pdbx_strand_id
1 'polypeptide(L)'
;MSAVPGLCRGFKLFILAGLVVPHQENARLFRLATLCFSALTLAACSSDIDQATQLLTDSIRIKSDLEVNDVTRYPGGVVCGQYSAYLSYSEPRQEHAPFIVKDGELDRAPGALDWQLLCTDDPVTALVEETGIGPFTESNRELIKVNRDMTLLTAALENYHADNSSYPLESDGLQALLSKPQNDAFARNYREGGYLDELPLDPWGRPYRYQHTRWGRVKGHFELSTLGKSGTAGGEGPDADISSTHLPYLQRIARLLGVD
;
A
#
# COMPACT_ATOMS: atom_id res chain seq x y z
N MET A 1 33.32 7.87 3.65
CA MET A 1 33.67 9.24 4.06
C MET A 1 32.40 10.08 4.03
N SER A 2 32.07 10.67 5.19
CA SER A 2 31.09 11.73 5.42
C SER A 2 29.61 11.41 5.26
N ALA A 3 29.02 10.85 6.32
CA ALA A 3 27.60 10.94 6.62
C ALA A 3 27.23 12.39 7.01
N VAL A 4 26.21 12.94 6.38
CA VAL A 4 25.62 14.25 6.71
C VAL A 4 24.37 14.00 7.56
N PRO A 5 24.30 14.45 8.82
CA PRO A 5 23.07 14.39 9.59
C PRO A 5 22.19 15.61 9.24
N GLY A 6 20.98 15.36 8.74
CA GLY A 6 19.96 16.36 8.50
C GLY A 6 19.43 16.95 9.80
N LEU A 7 19.80 18.21 10.07
CA LEU A 7 19.23 19.03 11.14
C LEU A 7 17.74 19.29 10.88
N CYS A 8 16.88 18.92 11.83
CA CYS A 8 15.55 19.51 11.97
C CYS A 8 15.67 21.01 12.26
N ARG A 9 15.21 21.86 11.34
CA ARG A 9 15.20 23.32 11.51
C ARG A 9 14.10 23.74 12.51
N GLY A 10 14.53 24.42 13.57
CA GLY A 10 13.67 25.00 14.59
C GLY A 10 12.85 26.21 14.11
N PHE A 11 11.60 26.24 14.57
CA PHE A 11 10.68 27.36 14.46
C PHE A 11 11.17 28.53 15.32
N LYS A 12 11.38 29.72 14.72
CA LYS A 12 11.65 30.96 15.44
C LYS A 12 10.33 31.59 15.88
N LEU A 13 10.06 31.58 17.19
CA LEU A 13 9.00 32.35 17.82
C LEU A 13 9.57 33.72 18.25
N PHE A 14 9.25 34.78 17.52
CA PHE A 14 9.55 36.16 17.95
C PHE A 14 8.45 36.65 18.90
N ILE A 15 8.85 36.91 20.14
CA ILE A 15 8.03 37.50 21.20
C ILE A 15 7.93 39.01 20.96
N LEU A 16 6.70 39.53 20.83
CA LEU A 16 6.39 40.96 20.91
C LEU A 16 6.05 41.32 22.36
N ALA A 17 6.92 42.10 22.99
CA ALA A 17 6.69 42.73 24.28
C ALA A 17 6.04 44.12 24.09
N GLY A 18 5.02 44.44 24.90
CA GLY A 18 4.53 45.81 25.03
C GLY A 18 3.04 45.93 25.40
N LEU A 19 2.68 45.68 26.66
CA LEU A 19 1.42 46.13 27.24
C LEU A 19 1.68 47.37 28.11
N VAL A 20 1.08 48.50 27.72
CA VAL A 20 0.87 49.67 28.58
C VAL A 20 -0.40 49.41 29.40
N VAL A 21 -0.31 49.54 30.72
CA VAL A 21 -1.46 49.48 31.64
C VAL A 21 -1.82 50.90 32.09
N PRO A 22 -3.10 51.31 32.07
CA PRO A 22 -3.60 52.38 32.92
C PRO A 22 -4.41 51.84 34.12
N HIS A 23 -3.92 52.20 35.30
CA HIS A 23 -4.61 52.72 36.49
C HIS A 23 -6.07 52.30 36.84
N GLN A 24 -6.14 51.49 37.92
CA GLN A 24 -7.06 51.47 39.08
C GLN A 24 -8.54 51.02 39.00
N GLU A 25 -8.82 50.17 40.01
CA GLU A 25 -10.07 49.90 40.73
C GLU A 25 -11.24 49.23 40.01
N ASN A 26 -11.30 47.91 40.09
CA ASN A 26 -12.32 47.17 40.87
C ASN A 26 -12.35 45.67 40.47
N ALA A 27 -12.16 44.79 41.46
CA ALA A 27 -12.79 43.46 41.62
C ALA A 27 -11.84 42.43 42.26
N ARG A 28 -12.07 42.23 43.56
CA ARG A 28 -12.23 40.93 44.25
C ARG A 28 -11.24 39.78 43.97
N LEU A 29 -10.53 39.47 45.06
CA LEU A 29 -10.12 38.14 45.52
C LEU A 29 -8.99 37.42 44.77
N PHE A 30 -7.78 37.80 45.15
CA PHE A 30 -6.57 36.98 45.11
C PHE A 30 -6.64 35.88 46.20
N ARG A 31 -6.37 34.61 45.81
CA ARG A 31 -5.44 33.64 46.43
C ARG A 31 -5.90 32.19 46.29
N LEU A 32 -5.27 31.45 45.37
CA LEU A 32 -4.89 30.02 45.42
C LEU A 32 -4.31 29.69 44.03
N ALA A 33 -3.03 29.98 43.79
CA ALA A 33 -1.92 29.04 43.95
C ALA A 33 -2.05 27.79 43.05
N THR A 34 -1.39 27.87 41.89
CA THR A 34 -0.48 26.85 41.35
C THR A 34 -1.05 25.44 41.14
N LEU A 35 -1.40 25.11 39.89
CA LEU A 35 -1.13 23.82 39.21
C LEU A 35 -1.76 23.83 37.80
N CYS A 36 -1.12 24.54 36.86
CA CYS A 36 -1.28 24.22 35.44
C CYS A 36 0.01 23.53 34.98
N PHE A 37 0.15 22.24 35.30
CA PHE A 37 1.10 21.38 34.61
C PHE A 37 0.59 21.26 33.18
N SER A 38 1.19 22.05 32.29
CA SER A 38 1.09 21.85 30.85
C SER A 38 1.68 20.48 30.52
N ALA A 39 0.84 19.47 30.43
CA ALA A 39 1.20 18.19 29.83
C ALA A 39 1.38 18.41 28.33
N LEU A 40 2.57 18.88 27.92
CA LEU A 40 3.04 18.67 26.56
C LEU A 40 3.24 17.16 26.41
N THR A 41 2.27 16.48 25.83
CA THR A 41 2.50 15.14 25.30
C THR A 41 3.51 15.28 24.17
N LEU A 42 4.77 14.96 24.46
CA LEU A 42 5.76 14.65 23.44
C LEU A 42 5.23 13.42 22.69
N ALA A 43 4.53 13.65 21.57
CA ALA A 43 4.38 12.62 20.57
C ALA A 43 5.80 12.36 20.03
N ALA A 44 6.46 11.34 20.58
CA ALA A 44 7.72 10.86 20.02
C ALA A 44 7.39 10.30 18.64
N CYS A 45 7.80 10.99 17.57
CA CYS A 45 7.78 10.41 16.24
C CYS A 45 8.79 9.25 16.22
N SER A 46 8.33 8.02 16.35
CA SER A 46 9.18 6.84 16.08
C SER A 46 9.55 6.85 14.60
N SER A 47 10.80 6.53 14.27
CA SER A 47 11.16 6.38 12.86
C SER A 47 10.47 5.14 12.27
N ASP A 48 10.16 5.14 10.98
CA ASP A 48 9.55 3.94 10.34
C ASP A 48 10.43 2.70 10.48
N ILE A 49 11.75 2.86 10.62
CA ILE A 49 12.67 1.75 10.92
C ILE A 49 12.35 1.19 12.31
N ASP A 50 12.23 2.04 13.32
CA ASP A 50 11.88 1.60 14.68
C ASP A 50 10.52 0.90 14.70
N GLN A 51 9.53 1.46 13.98
CA GLN A 51 8.21 0.85 13.86
C GLN A 51 8.26 -0.51 13.15
N ALA A 52 9.01 -0.63 12.06
CA ALA A 52 9.17 -1.87 11.32
C ALA A 52 9.88 -2.95 12.16
N THR A 53 10.96 -2.57 12.86
CA THR A 53 11.67 -3.45 13.78
C THR A 53 10.77 -3.89 14.94
N GLN A 54 9.92 -3.00 15.44
CA GLN A 54 8.95 -3.34 16.49
C GLN A 54 7.90 -4.33 15.98
N LEU A 55 7.32 -4.10 14.80
CA LEU A 55 6.36 -5.02 14.17
C LEU A 55 6.97 -6.41 13.98
N LEU A 56 8.20 -6.48 13.48
CA LEU A 56 8.94 -7.73 13.38
C LEU A 56 9.12 -8.37 14.76
N THR A 57 9.65 -7.63 15.73
CA THR A 57 9.91 -8.12 17.09
C THR A 57 8.67 -8.68 17.75
N ASP A 58 7.51 -8.06 17.55
CA ASP A 58 6.24 -8.52 18.11
C ASP A 58 5.66 -9.75 17.41
N SER A 59 6.05 -9.99 16.15
CA SER A 59 5.69 -11.20 15.40
C SER A 59 6.54 -12.43 15.79
N ILE A 60 7.69 -12.23 16.43
CA ILE A 60 8.62 -13.30 16.83
C ILE A 60 8.30 -13.79 18.24
N ARG A 61 8.17 -15.12 18.40
CA ARG A 61 7.92 -15.73 19.71
C ARG A 61 9.16 -15.74 20.62
N ILE A 62 10.33 -16.06 20.07
CA ILE A 62 11.59 -16.19 20.80
C ILE A 62 12.44 -14.94 20.54
N LYS A 63 12.36 -13.96 21.45
CA LYS A 63 13.00 -12.65 21.27
C LYS A 63 14.48 -12.61 21.72
N SER A 64 14.92 -13.58 22.51
CA SER A 64 16.27 -13.61 23.10
C SER A 64 17.41 -13.61 22.08
N ASP A 65 17.15 -14.20 20.92
CA ASP A 65 18.13 -14.45 19.86
C ASP A 65 17.68 -13.81 18.53
N LEU A 66 16.77 -12.83 18.60
CA LEU A 66 16.35 -12.07 17.44
C LEU A 66 17.45 -11.07 17.08
N GLU A 67 18.05 -11.27 15.91
CA GLU A 67 18.95 -10.30 15.29
C GLU A 67 18.25 -9.70 14.08
N VAL A 68 18.32 -8.38 13.95
CA VAL A 68 17.75 -7.64 12.82
C VAL A 68 18.87 -6.82 12.18
N ASN A 69 19.13 -7.07 10.90
CA ASN A 69 20.26 -6.53 10.16
C ASN A 69 19.80 -5.92 8.82
N ASP A 70 20.66 -5.11 8.21
CA ASP A 70 20.46 -4.52 6.88
C ASP A 70 19.13 -3.77 6.70
N VAL A 71 18.61 -3.18 7.78
CA VAL A 71 17.32 -2.48 7.77
C VAL A 71 17.45 -1.13 7.07
N THR A 72 16.81 -1.01 5.92
CA THR A 72 16.85 0.17 5.07
C THR A 72 15.45 0.64 4.73
N ARG A 73 15.27 1.97 4.74
CA ARG A 73 14.04 2.62 4.29
C ARG A 73 14.15 2.97 2.81
N TYR A 74 13.12 2.64 2.05
CA TYR A 74 12.96 2.95 0.64
C TYR A 74 11.81 3.95 0.41
N PRO A 75 11.71 4.56 -0.79
CA PRO A 75 10.62 5.48 -1.14
C PRO A 75 9.23 4.87 -0.87
N GLY A 76 8.31 5.70 -0.39
CA GLY A 76 6.91 5.31 -0.16
C GLY A 76 6.68 4.62 1.19
N GLY A 77 7.58 4.81 2.15
CA GLY A 77 7.42 4.27 3.52
C GLY A 77 7.68 2.75 3.62
N VAL A 78 8.35 2.18 2.62
CA VAL A 78 8.73 0.77 2.63
C VAL A 78 10.00 0.62 3.48
N VAL A 79 10.01 -0.33 4.40
CA VAL A 79 11.22 -0.71 5.15
C VAL A 79 11.52 -2.16 4.85
N CYS A 80 12.72 -2.45 4.36
CA CYS A 80 13.17 -3.82 4.16
C CYS A 80 14.37 -4.12 5.04
N GLY A 81 14.55 -5.38 5.40
CA GLY A 81 15.73 -5.82 6.12
C GLY A 81 15.81 -7.33 6.16
N GLN A 82 16.74 -7.83 6.96
CA GLN A 82 16.88 -9.25 7.24
C GLN A 82 16.78 -9.50 8.73
N TYR A 83 16.33 -10.68 9.09
CA TYR A 83 16.32 -11.12 10.48
C TYR A 83 16.82 -12.54 10.61
N SER A 84 17.36 -12.81 11.80
CA SER A 84 17.72 -14.15 12.24
C SER A 84 17.04 -14.44 13.57
N ALA A 85 16.33 -15.56 13.69
CA ALA A 85 15.63 -15.91 14.93
C ALA A 85 15.47 -17.43 15.10
N TYR A 86 15.38 -17.91 16.35
CA TYR A 86 15.01 -19.30 16.61
C TYR A 86 13.50 -19.51 16.47
N LEU A 87 13.13 -20.59 15.79
CA LEU A 87 11.73 -21.00 15.63
C LEU A 87 11.20 -21.81 16.82
N SER A 88 12.09 -22.50 17.54
CA SER A 88 11.74 -23.36 18.67
C SER A 88 12.89 -23.51 19.65
N TYR A 89 12.56 -23.67 20.94
CA TYR A 89 13.52 -24.03 21.98
C TYR A 89 13.87 -25.53 21.98
N SER A 90 12.97 -26.39 21.46
CA SER A 90 13.18 -27.85 21.45
C SER A 90 14.02 -28.32 20.26
N GLU A 91 13.94 -27.60 19.14
CA GLU A 91 14.73 -27.82 17.94
C GLU A 91 15.31 -26.46 17.53
N PRO A 92 16.58 -26.16 17.83
CA PRO A 92 17.18 -24.86 17.53
C PRO A 92 17.43 -24.73 16.03
N ARG A 93 16.36 -24.52 15.27
CA ARG A 93 16.41 -24.07 13.87
C ARG A 93 16.39 -22.55 13.87
N GLN A 94 17.49 -21.98 13.41
CA GLN A 94 17.60 -20.56 13.15
C GLN A 94 17.03 -20.29 11.76
N GLU A 95 16.00 -19.46 11.71
CA GLU A 95 15.49 -18.90 10.47
C GLU A 95 16.35 -17.68 10.12
N HIS A 96 16.81 -17.59 8.87
CA HIS A 96 17.42 -16.40 8.30
C HIS A 96 16.55 -15.98 7.12
N ALA A 97 15.85 -14.85 7.23
CA ALA A 97 14.84 -14.47 6.26
C ALA A 97 14.79 -12.95 6.03
N PRO A 98 14.43 -12.52 4.81
CA PRO A 98 14.08 -11.14 4.54
C PRO A 98 12.75 -10.78 5.18
N PHE A 99 12.53 -9.50 5.42
CA PHE A 99 11.22 -8.97 5.74
C PHE A 99 10.98 -7.64 5.02
N ILE A 100 9.72 -7.35 4.73
CA ILE A 100 9.25 -6.07 4.19
C ILE A 100 8.15 -5.55 5.11
N VAL A 101 8.21 -4.27 5.45
CA VAL A 101 7.11 -3.54 6.07
C VAL A 101 6.64 -2.48 5.10
N LYS A 102 5.35 -2.49 4.77
CA LYS A 102 4.70 -1.46 3.92
C LYS A 102 3.29 -1.19 4.42
N ASP A 103 2.87 0.07 4.40
CA ASP A 103 1.53 0.49 4.82
C ASP A 103 1.12 -0.06 6.22
N GLY A 104 2.10 -0.25 7.12
CA GLY A 104 1.91 -0.78 8.48
C GLY A 104 1.80 -2.30 8.60
N GLU A 105 1.90 -3.03 7.48
CA GLU A 105 1.82 -4.49 7.42
C GLU A 105 3.22 -5.09 7.29
N LEU A 106 3.47 -6.16 8.06
CA LEU A 106 4.72 -6.92 8.03
C LEU A 106 4.55 -8.16 7.16
N ASP A 107 5.42 -8.30 6.16
CA ASP A 107 5.67 -9.53 5.43
C ASP A 107 7.03 -10.12 5.86
N ARG A 108 7.01 -11.34 6.41
CA ARG A 108 8.20 -12.06 6.91
C ARG A 108 8.78 -13.05 5.90
N ALA A 109 8.10 -13.23 4.78
CA ALA A 109 8.52 -14.13 3.71
C ALA A 109 8.18 -13.51 2.35
N PRO A 110 8.68 -12.29 2.07
CA PRO A 110 8.39 -11.60 0.82
C PRO A 110 8.82 -12.43 -0.37
N GLY A 111 8.01 -12.39 -1.43
CA GLY A 111 8.36 -13.00 -2.71
C GLY A 111 9.58 -12.34 -3.34
N ALA A 112 10.23 -13.05 -4.27
CA ALA A 112 11.39 -12.51 -4.98
C ALA A 112 11.06 -11.20 -5.73
N LEU A 113 9.91 -11.16 -6.40
CA LEU A 113 9.45 -9.97 -7.12
C LEU A 113 9.14 -8.80 -6.18
N ASP A 114 8.48 -9.05 -5.04
CA ASP A 114 8.23 -8.03 -4.02
C ASP A 114 9.55 -7.43 -3.51
N TRP A 115 10.55 -8.27 -3.26
CA TRP A 115 11.87 -7.82 -2.85
C TRP A 115 12.51 -6.89 -3.89
N GLN A 116 12.51 -7.28 -5.17
CA GLN A 116 13.10 -6.49 -6.25
C GLN A 116 12.37 -5.15 -6.48
N LEU A 117 11.02 -5.16 -6.43
CA LEU A 117 10.21 -3.98 -6.76
C LEU A 117 9.99 -3.03 -5.58
N LEU A 118 10.02 -3.53 -4.33
CA LEU A 118 9.75 -2.70 -3.15
C LEU A 118 11.04 -2.20 -2.48
N CYS A 119 12.08 -3.03 -2.42
CA CYS A 119 13.34 -2.72 -1.74
C CYS A 119 14.37 -2.04 -2.66
N THR A 120 13.94 -0.98 -3.34
CA THR A 120 14.73 -0.21 -4.31
C THR A 120 14.52 1.29 -4.15
N ASP A 121 15.57 2.07 -4.38
CA ASP A 121 15.54 3.54 -4.43
C ASP A 121 14.92 4.07 -5.73
N ASP A 122 14.90 3.25 -6.80
CA ASP A 122 14.32 3.60 -8.09
C ASP A 122 13.23 2.58 -8.49
N PRO A 123 11.99 2.78 -8.00
CA PRO A 123 10.90 1.87 -8.27
C PRO A 123 10.44 1.88 -9.73
N VAL A 124 10.68 2.98 -10.47
CA VAL A 124 10.28 3.08 -11.88
C VAL A 124 11.20 2.20 -12.73
N THR A 125 12.51 2.30 -12.52
CA THR A 125 13.48 1.45 -13.24
C THR A 125 13.31 -0.02 -12.86
N ALA A 126 13.15 -0.34 -11.57
CA ALA A 126 12.94 -1.73 -11.15
C ALA A 126 11.69 -2.35 -11.77
N LEU A 127 10.58 -1.60 -11.91
CA LEU A 127 9.39 -2.09 -12.61
C LEU A 127 9.71 -2.48 -14.05
N VAL A 128 10.42 -1.63 -14.78
CA VAL A 128 10.79 -1.90 -16.18
C VAL A 128 11.70 -3.13 -16.28
N GLU A 129 12.70 -3.24 -15.42
CA GLU A 129 13.68 -4.33 -15.46
C GLU A 129 13.07 -5.70 -15.10
N GLU A 130 12.19 -5.74 -14.10
CA GLU A 130 11.63 -7.02 -13.61
C GLU A 130 10.39 -7.47 -14.38
N THR A 131 9.63 -6.53 -14.97
CA THR A 131 8.33 -6.83 -15.56
C THR A 131 8.21 -6.43 -17.04
N GLY A 132 9.14 -5.62 -17.54
CA GLY A 132 9.02 -4.99 -18.86
C GLY A 132 7.99 -3.85 -18.91
N ILE A 133 7.19 -3.61 -17.88
CA ILE A 133 6.17 -2.56 -17.86
C ILE A 133 6.83 -1.18 -17.64
N GLY A 134 6.59 -0.22 -18.53
CA GLY A 134 6.95 1.18 -18.28
C GLY A 134 7.69 1.92 -19.39
N PRO A 135 8.39 3.03 -19.05
CA PRO A 135 8.48 3.62 -17.71
C PRO A 135 7.14 4.21 -17.26
N PHE A 136 6.78 4.02 -15.99
CA PHE A 136 5.65 4.73 -15.38
C PHE A 136 6.11 6.13 -14.95
N THR A 137 5.60 7.15 -15.65
CA THR A 137 5.91 8.56 -15.39
C THR A 137 4.61 9.37 -15.26
N GLU A 138 4.72 10.61 -14.78
CA GLU A 138 3.58 11.54 -14.66
C GLU A 138 2.88 11.83 -16.01
N SER A 139 3.60 11.67 -17.12
CA SER A 139 3.08 11.89 -18.48
C SER A 139 2.56 10.61 -19.15
N ASN A 140 2.78 9.43 -18.57
CA ASN A 140 2.32 8.15 -19.11
C ASN A 140 0.83 7.97 -18.85
N ARG A 141 -0.01 8.47 -19.77
CA ARG A 141 -1.47 8.47 -19.63
C ARG A 141 -2.04 7.06 -19.68
N GLU A 142 -1.41 6.15 -20.42
CA GLU A 142 -1.82 4.77 -20.58
C GLU A 142 -1.71 4.01 -19.24
N LEU A 143 -0.55 4.06 -18.58
CA LEU A 143 -0.35 3.37 -17.30
C LEU A 143 -1.16 4.00 -16.16
N ILE A 144 -1.31 5.34 -16.14
CA ILE A 144 -2.19 6.02 -15.18
C ILE A 144 -3.62 5.53 -15.34
N LYS A 145 -4.12 5.43 -16.58
CA LYS A 145 -5.46 4.92 -16.86
C LYS A 145 -5.59 3.45 -16.46
N VAL A 146 -4.64 2.59 -16.80
CA VAL A 146 -4.67 1.16 -16.39
C VAL A 146 -4.70 1.01 -14.87
N ASN A 147 -3.87 1.77 -14.14
CA ASN A 147 -3.86 1.76 -12.68
C ASN A 147 -5.24 2.12 -12.10
N ARG A 148 -5.86 3.20 -12.59
CA ARG A 148 -7.18 3.65 -12.15
C ARG A 148 -8.29 2.66 -12.47
N ASP A 149 -8.33 2.19 -13.71
CA ASP A 149 -9.36 1.25 -14.16
C ASP A 149 -9.27 -0.08 -13.41
N MET A 150 -8.07 -0.64 -13.25
CA MET A 150 -7.89 -1.87 -12.49
C MET A 150 -8.22 -1.68 -11.00
N THR A 151 -7.92 -0.52 -10.41
CA THR A 151 -8.32 -0.20 -9.02
C THR A 151 -9.85 -0.16 -8.89
N LEU A 152 -10.53 0.51 -9.82
CA LEU A 152 -12.00 0.58 -9.87
C LEU A 152 -12.63 -0.82 -10.02
N LEU A 153 -12.16 -1.59 -11.00
CA LEU A 153 -12.66 -2.94 -11.29
C LEU A 153 -12.41 -3.91 -10.12
N THR A 154 -11.23 -3.82 -9.50
CA THR A 154 -10.87 -4.62 -8.31
C THR A 154 -11.84 -4.32 -7.17
N ALA A 155 -12.08 -3.05 -6.86
CA ALA A 155 -13.01 -2.65 -5.81
C ALA A 155 -14.45 -3.11 -6.10
N ALA A 156 -14.90 -3.02 -7.36
CA ALA A 156 -16.21 -3.52 -7.76
C ALA A 156 -16.34 -5.05 -7.62
N LEU A 157 -15.31 -5.81 -7.99
CA LEU A 157 -15.27 -7.27 -7.82
C LEU A 157 -15.26 -7.68 -6.34
N GLU A 158 -14.53 -6.96 -5.49
CA GLU A 158 -14.56 -7.19 -4.04
C GLU A 158 -15.94 -6.89 -3.44
N ASN A 159 -16.61 -5.83 -3.88
CA ASN A 159 -17.99 -5.54 -3.47
C ASN A 159 -18.96 -6.64 -3.95
N TYR A 160 -18.82 -7.11 -5.19
CA TYR A 160 -19.60 -8.25 -5.70
C TYR A 160 -19.41 -9.49 -4.83
N HIS A 161 -18.16 -9.80 -4.47
CA HIS A 161 -17.85 -10.92 -3.60
C HIS A 161 -18.39 -10.72 -2.18
N ALA A 162 -18.32 -9.52 -1.61
CA ALA A 162 -18.85 -9.22 -0.28
C ALA A 162 -20.36 -9.49 -0.21
N ASP A 163 -21.10 -9.10 -1.26
CA ASP A 163 -22.56 -9.30 -1.31
C ASP A 163 -22.91 -10.77 -1.62
N ASN A 164 -22.23 -11.41 -2.58
CA ASN A 164 -22.61 -12.72 -3.14
C ASN A 164 -21.80 -13.91 -2.62
N SER A 165 -20.75 -13.69 -1.83
CA SER A 165 -19.79 -14.72 -1.37
C SER A 165 -19.12 -15.52 -2.50
N SER A 166 -19.07 -14.96 -3.70
CA SER A 166 -18.40 -15.50 -4.88
C SER A 166 -18.07 -14.36 -5.82
N TYR A 167 -17.00 -14.49 -6.61
CA TYR A 167 -16.80 -13.63 -7.78
C TYR A 167 -17.68 -14.10 -8.96
N PRO A 168 -17.89 -13.25 -9.97
CA PRO A 168 -18.62 -13.62 -11.19
C PRO A 168 -18.04 -14.85 -11.88
N LEU A 169 -18.90 -15.65 -12.53
CA LEU A 169 -18.45 -16.75 -13.39
C LEU A 169 -17.72 -16.19 -14.62
N GLU A 170 -16.79 -16.98 -15.18
CA GLU A 170 -16.08 -16.59 -16.41
C GLU A 170 -17.03 -16.38 -17.59
N SER A 171 -18.17 -17.09 -17.62
CA SER A 171 -19.20 -16.93 -18.66
C SER A 171 -19.89 -15.58 -18.62
N ASP A 172 -20.04 -15.00 -17.42
CA ASP A 172 -20.66 -13.69 -17.23
C ASP A 172 -19.62 -12.56 -17.30
N GLY A 173 -18.39 -12.86 -16.88
CA GLY A 173 -17.26 -11.95 -16.91
C GLY A 173 -17.52 -10.65 -16.16
N LEU A 174 -16.93 -9.56 -16.63
CA LEU A 174 -17.11 -8.24 -16.03
C LEU A 174 -18.51 -7.65 -16.26
N GLN A 175 -19.32 -8.18 -17.17
CA GLN A 175 -20.69 -7.71 -17.38
C GLN A 175 -21.59 -7.95 -16.16
N ALA A 176 -21.23 -8.92 -15.31
CA ALA A 176 -21.87 -9.13 -14.02
C ALA A 176 -21.75 -7.90 -13.09
N LEU A 177 -20.77 -7.02 -13.30
CA LEU A 177 -20.63 -5.79 -12.51
C LEU A 177 -21.65 -4.72 -12.90
N LEU A 178 -22.22 -4.75 -14.10
CA LEU A 178 -23.23 -3.80 -14.55
C LEU A 178 -24.66 -4.30 -14.28
N SER A 179 -24.90 -5.58 -14.50
CA SER A 179 -26.24 -6.15 -14.39
C SER A 179 -26.22 -7.57 -13.82
N LYS A 180 -27.32 -7.95 -13.17
CA LYS A 180 -27.45 -9.25 -12.53
C LYS A 180 -27.38 -10.37 -13.57
N PRO A 181 -26.46 -11.35 -13.44
CA PRO A 181 -26.42 -12.49 -14.35
C PRO A 181 -27.68 -13.34 -14.23
N GLN A 182 -28.25 -13.75 -15.37
CA GLN A 182 -29.50 -14.53 -15.38
C GLN A 182 -29.33 -15.96 -14.85
N ASN A 183 -28.15 -16.54 -15.03
CA ASN A 183 -27.85 -17.95 -14.75
C ASN A 183 -26.86 -18.15 -13.60
N ASP A 184 -26.44 -17.07 -12.92
CA ASP A 184 -25.53 -17.19 -11.79
C ASP A 184 -26.33 -17.47 -10.49
N ALA A 185 -26.37 -18.75 -10.12
CA ALA A 185 -26.96 -19.18 -8.86
C ALA A 185 -26.24 -18.59 -7.62
N PHE A 186 -25.03 -18.06 -7.79
CA PHE A 186 -24.25 -17.42 -6.72
C PHE A 186 -24.61 -15.94 -6.55
N ALA A 187 -25.24 -15.29 -7.54
CA ALA A 187 -25.68 -13.88 -7.47
C ALA A 187 -26.96 -13.67 -6.63
N ARG A 188 -27.06 -14.31 -5.47
CA ARG A 188 -28.28 -14.35 -4.63
C ARG A 188 -28.61 -13.00 -4.00
N ASN A 189 -27.59 -12.26 -3.58
CA ASN A 189 -27.72 -10.98 -2.88
C ASN A 189 -27.26 -9.82 -3.77
N TYR A 190 -27.43 -9.95 -5.09
CA TYR A 190 -26.99 -8.96 -6.05
C TYR A 190 -27.59 -7.58 -5.75
N ARG A 191 -26.72 -6.56 -5.63
CA ARG A 191 -27.11 -5.17 -5.40
C ARG A 191 -27.95 -4.60 -6.53
N GLU A 192 -29.06 -3.95 -6.19
CA GLU A 192 -29.87 -3.22 -7.18
C GLU A 192 -29.04 -2.10 -7.82
N GLY A 193 -29.06 -2.01 -9.16
CA GLY A 193 -28.25 -1.04 -9.92
C GLY A 193 -26.83 -1.51 -10.26
N GLY A 194 -26.39 -2.67 -9.77
CA GLY A 194 -25.05 -3.21 -10.06
C GLY A 194 -23.94 -2.65 -9.17
N TYR A 195 -22.70 -2.85 -9.60
CA TYR A 195 -21.46 -2.46 -8.88
C TYR A 195 -20.67 -1.37 -9.61
N LEU A 196 -20.96 -1.14 -10.90
CA LEU A 196 -20.39 -0.09 -11.74
C LEU A 196 -21.47 0.46 -12.68
N ASP A 197 -21.33 1.73 -13.06
CA ASP A 197 -22.21 2.37 -14.06
C ASP A 197 -21.81 1.99 -15.49
N GLU A 198 -20.51 1.88 -15.75
CA GLU A 198 -19.94 1.47 -17.04
C GLU A 198 -18.66 0.65 -16.86
N LEU A 199 -18.33 -0.18 -17.86
CA LEU A 199 -17.06 -0.90 -17.89
C LEU A 199 -16.01 -0.08 -18.64
N PRO A 200 -14.88 0.26 -18.00
CA PRO A 200 -13.78 0.90 -18.70
C PRO A 200 -13.18 -0.06 -19.73
N LEU A 201 -12.78 0.49 -20.87
CA LEU A 201 -11.88 -0.16 -21.82
C LEU A 201 -10.44 0.19 -21.46
N ASP A 202 -9.49 -0.68 -21.76
CA ASP A 202 -8.07 -0.36 -21.64
C ASP A 202 -7.69 0.86 -22.50
N PRO A 203 -6.49 1.46 -22.32
CA PRO A 203 -6.08 2.65 -23.08
C PRO A 203 -6.08 2.49 -24.60
N TRP A 204 -6.15 1.26 -25.08
CA TRP A 204 -6.10 0.90 -26.49
C TRP A 204 -7.47 0.45 -27.02
N GLY A 205 -8.53 0.65 -26.25
CA GLY A 205 -9.91 0.44 -26.66
C GLY A 205 -10.38 -1.01 -26.58
N ARG A 206 -9.69 -1.88 -25.85
CA ARG A 206 -10.09 -3.28 -25.65
C ARG A 206 -10.71 -3.50 -24.27
N PRO A 207 -11.65 -4.44 -24.13
CA PRO A 207 -12.13 -4.84 -22.82
C PRO A 207 -11.00 -5.44 -21.97
N TYR A 208 -10.99 -5.14 -20.68
CA TYR A 208 -10.14 -5.85 -19.73
C TYR A 208 -10.49 -7.34 -19.70
N ARG A 209 -9.46 -8.17 -19.60
CA ARG A 209 -9.60 -9.61 -19.44
C ARG A 209 -9.83 -9.92 -17.98
N TYR A 210 -10.73 -10.85 -17.72
CA TYR A 210 -11.07 -11.33 -16.39
C TYR A 210 -10.92 -12.84 -16.36
N GLN A 211 -10.23 -13.34 -15.35
CA GLN A 211 -10.11 -14.77 -15.05
C GLN A 211 -10.42 -14.98 -13.58
N HIS A 212 -11.06 -16.10 -13.27
CA HIS A 212 -11.38 -16.43 -11.89
C HIS A 212 -11.08 -17.90 -11.61
N THR A 213 -10.24 -18.12 -10.61
CA THR A 213 -9.90 -19.45 -10.13
C THR A 213 -10.67 -19.72 -8.85
N ARG A 214 -11.47 -20.78 -8.85
CA ARG A 214 -12.17 -21.27 -7.65
C ARG A 214 -11.57 -22.59 -7.21
N TRP A 215 -11.14 -22.66 -5.95
CA TRP A 215 -10.67 -23.91 -5.36
C TRP A 215 -11.54 -24.33 -4.17
N GLY A 216 -12.42 -25.30 -4.40
CA GLY A 216 -13.26 -25.90 -3.37
C GLY A 216 -14.17 -24.88 -2.65
N ARG A 217 -14.01 -24.77 -1.33
CA ARG A 217 -14.78 -23.88 -0.45
C ARG A 217 -14.00 -22.64 0.00
N VAL A 218 -12.78 -22.44 -0.49
CA VAL A 218 -11.96 -21.26 -0.17
C VAL A 218 -12.39 -20.10 -1.07
N LYS A 219 -12.24 -18.87 -0.59
CA LYS A 219 -12.36 -17.66 -1.42
C LYS A 219 -11.44 -17.86 -2.64
N GLY A 220 -12.03 -17.78 -3.84
CA GLY A 220 -11.25 -17.83 -5.08
C GLY A 220 -10.35 -16.60 -5.22
N HIS A 221 -9.51 -16.60 -6.24
CA HIS A 221 -8.80 -15.40 -6.66
C HIS A 221 -9.24 -15.04 -8.07
N PHE A 222 -9.30 -13.75 -8.36
CA PHE A 222 -9.47 -13.26 -9.72
C PHE A 222 -8.19 -12.59 -10.21
N GLU A 223 -8.06 -12.52 -11.53
CA GLU A 223 -7.04 -11.74 -12.20
C GLU A 223 -7.69 -10.86 -13.27
N LEU A 224 -7.31 -9.59 -13.26
CA LEU A 224 -7.62 -8.64 -14.33
C LEU A 224 -6.36 -8.46 -15.18
N SER A 225 -6.48 -8.38 -16.51
CA SER A 225 -5.32 -8.12 -17.37
C SER A 225 -5.64 -7.38 -18.66
N THR A 226 -4.61 -6.74 -19.24
CA THR A 226 -4.57 -6.18 -20.60
C THR A 226 -3.27 -6.62 -21.27
N LEU A 227 -3.30 -6.78 -22.60
CA LEU A 227 -2.18 -7.28 -23.42
C LEU A 227 -1.30 -6.15 -23.97
N GLY A 228 -1.15 -5.07 -23.19
CA GLY A 228 -0.47 -3.86 -23.61
C GLY A 228 -1.08 -3.26 -24.88
N LYS A 229 -0.32 -2.42 -25.57
CA LYS A 229 -0.68 -1.78 -26.85
C LYS A 229 -0.78 -2.79 -27.99
N SER A 230 0.13 -3.76 -28.05
CA SER A 230 0.17 -4.79 -29.09
C SER A 230 -1.11 -5.62 -29.18
N GLY A 231 -1.78 -5.89 -28.05
CA GLY A 231 -2.91 -6.81 -28.00
C GLY A 231 -2.51 -8.27 -28.10
N THR A 232 -1.22 -8.57 -27.98
CA THR A 232 -0.64 -9.90 -28.04
C THR A 232 0.17 -10.14 -26.77
N ALA A 233 0.19 -11.37 -26.28
CA ALA A 233 0.90 -11.71 -25.05
C ALA A 233 2.42 -11.43 -25.16
N GLY A 234 2.99 -10.96 -24.05
CA GLY A 234 4.38 -10.54 -23.92
C GLY A 234 4.61 -9.11 -24.40
N GLY A 235 5.86 -8.80 -24.74
CA GLY A 235 6.27 -7.44 -25.11
C GLY A 235 6.82 -6.64 -23.92
N GLU A 236 7.30 -5.43 -24.21
CA GLU A 236 7.91 -4.52 -23.26
C GLU A 236 7.39 -3.10 -23.46
N GLY A 237 7.60 -2.26 -22.46
CA GLY A 237 7.17 -0.88 -22.39
C GLY A 237 5.65 -0.74 -22.59
N PRO A 238 5.18 -0.03 -23.63
CA PRO A 238 3.75 0.11 -23.90
C PRO A 238 3.09 -1.20 -24.38
N ASP A 239 3.86 -2.16 -24.89
CA ASP A 239 3.34 -3.43 -25.37
C ASP A 239 3.27 -4.50 -24.28
N ALA A 240 3.86 -4.26 -23.11
CA ALA A 240 3.92 -5.21 -22.00
C ALA A 240 2.52 -5.61 -21.50
N ASP A 241 2.38 -6.89 -21.16
CA ASP A 241 1.21 -7.40 -20.47
C ASP A 241 1.14 -6.80 -19.06
N ILE A 242 -0.04 -6.32 -18.68
CA ILE A 242 -0.29 -5.78 -17.35
C ILE A 242 -1.42 -6.57 -16.73
N SER A 243 -1.25 -7.00 -15.49
CA SER A 243 -2.29 -7.67 -14.71
C SER A 243 -2.42 -7.14 -13.29
N SER A 244 -3.51 -7.49 -12.62
CA SER A 244 -3.81 -7.03 -11.25
C SER A 244 -2.75 -7.44 -10.23
N THR A 245 -1.90 -8.42 -10.51
CA THR A 245 -0.74 -8.76 -9.66
C THR A 245 0.31 -7.64 -9.63
N HIS A 246 0.37 -6.82 -10.67
CA HIS A 246 1.27 -5.67 -10.76
C HIS A 246 0.71 -4.42 -10.06
N LEU A 247 -0.60 -4.42 -9.76
CA LEU A 247 -1.32 -3.25 -9.26
C LEU A 247 -0.71 -2.64 -7.99
N PRO A 248 -0.25 -3.41 -6.97
CA PRO A 248 0.39 -2.83 -5.79
C PRO A 248 1.61 -1.98 -6.11
N TYR A 249 2.39 -2.36 -7.13
CA TYR A 249 3.59 -1.64 -7.55
C TYR A 249 3.23 -0.39 -8.38
N LEU A 250 2.26 -0.52 -9.30
CA LEU A 250 1.73 0.60 -10.08
C LEU A 250 1.14 1.68 -9.17
N GLN A 251 0.34 1.29 -8.18
CA GLN A 251 -0.25 2.20 -7.19
C GLN A 251 0.82 2.86 -6.32
N ARG A 252 1.87 2.12 -5.92
CA ARG A 252 3.01 2.71 -5.19
C ARG A 252 3.70 3.79 -6.01
N ILE A 253 4.01 3.52 -7.27
CA ILE A 253 4.66 4.50 -8.15
C ILE A 253 3.74 5.69 -8.41
N ALA A 254 2.44 5.46 -8.66
CA ALA A 254 1.47 6.52 -8.86
C ALA A 254 1.38 7.46 -7.64
N ARG A 255 1.34 6.92 -6.42
CA ARG A 255 1.39 7.71 -5.17
C ARG A 255 2.66 8.52 -5.04
N LEU A 256 3.82 7.93 -5.37
CA LEU A 256 5.12 8.63 -5.31
C LEU A 256 5.21 9.80 -6.29
N LEU A 257 4.57 9.67 -7.45
CA LEU A 257 4.51 10.69 -8.49
C LEU A 257 3.34 11.67 -8.31
N GLY A 258 2.40 11.42 -7.39
CA GLY A 258 1.21 12.23 -7.18
C GLY A 258 0.19 12.18 -8.33
N VAL A 259 0.04 11.01 -8.95
CA VAL A 259 -0.84 10.79 -10.13
C VAL A 259 -1.87 9.65 -9.93
N ASP A 260 -2.11 9.26 -8.69
CA ASP A 260 -3.11 8.24 -8.32
C ASP A 260 -4.55 8.61 -8.76
#